data_AF-A0A497T6K9-F1
#
_entry.id   AF-A0A497T6K9-F1
#
_cell.length_a   1.000
_cell.length_b   1.000
_cell.length_c   1.000
_cell.angle_alpha   90.00
_cell.angle_beta   90.00
_cell.angle_gamma   90.00
#
_symmetry.space_group_name_H-M   'P 1'
#
loop_
_entity.id
_entity.type
_entity.pdbx_description
1 polymer ?
#
loop_
_entity_poly.entity_id
_entity_poly.type
_entity_poly.pdbx_seq_one_letter_code
_entity_poly.pdbx_strand_id
1 'polypeptide(L)'
;MILTVQTDRFSENAKILAIGIKTYSSIKTWNSWEYASEEEMLSDFINYFLSKDDKIIIGFNVMKFDIPLLLLKSVNLQTFSGFFKKINFSNIVDLFMILTFTEKGEIKGLNCYLEKYKIPSAVSDREMLKLYERKEYRKFEDAFERKLQSIDELFLRLWKKVKVDDRDVF
;
A
#
# COMPACT_ATOMS: atom_id res chain seq x y z
N MET A 1 1.33 4.82 -9.03
CA MET A 1 2.16 4.37 -7.90
C MET A 1 1.36 3.42 -7.02
N ILE A 2 1.88 2.24 -6.67
CA ILE A 2 1.31 1.39 -5.62
C ILE A 2 1.86 1.83 -4.26
N LEU A 3 0.99 1.98 -3.25
CA LEU A 3 1.32 2.30 -1.87
C LEU A 3 0.76 1.22 -0.94
N THR A 4 1.55 0.80 0.05
CA THR A 4 1.08 -0.04 1.16
C THR A 4 1.90 0.23 2.41
N VAL A 5 1.28 0.09 3.59
CA VAL A 5 1.96 0.20 4.89
C VAL A 5 1.82 -1.11 5.63
N GLN A 6 2.88 -1.54 6.30
CA GLN A 6 2.84 -2.61 7.29
C GLN A 6 2.98 -2.03 8.69
N THR A 7 2.07 -2.41 9.58
CA THR A 7 2.07 -2.00 10.98
C THR A 7 2.19 -3.18 11.92
N ASP A 8 2.46 -2.90 13.20
CA ASP A 8 2.46 -3.91 14.26
C ASP A 8 1.05 -4.33 14.69
N ARG A 9 0.05 -3.45 14.48
CA ARG A 9 -1.34 -3.68 14.83
C ARG A 9 -2.29 -2.80 14.00
N PHE A 10 -3.59 -3.05 14.11
CA PHE A 10 -4.63 -2.21 13.53
C PHE A 10 -5.15 -1.22 14.59
N SER A 11 -4.51 -0.05 14.70
CA SER A 11 -4.88 1.04 15.63
C SER A 11 -4.27 2.37 15.16
N GLU A 12 -4.87 3.47 15.59
CA GLU A 12 -4.35 4.84 15.48
C GLU A 12 -2.96 5.03 16.10
N ASN A 13 -2.63 4.23 17.12
CA ASN A 13 -1.34 4.26 17.80
C ASN A 13 -0.37 3.20 17.25
N ALA A 14 -0.70 2.55 16.13
CA ALA A 14 0.14 1.52 15.56
C ALA A 14 1.54 2.07 15.19
N LYS A 15 2.55 1.23 15.39
CA LYS A 15 3.90 1.49 14.89
C LYS A 15 3.95 1.09 13.42
N ILE A 16 4.50 1.96 12.58
CA ILE A 16 4.78 1.63 11.20
C ILE A 16 6.06 0.79 11.17
N LEU A 17 5.93 -0.44 10.68
CA LEU A 17 7.05 -1.37 10.53
C LEU A 17 7.74 -1.20 9.18
N ALA A 18 6.96 -0.97 8.13
CA ALA A 18 7.48 -0.69 6.80
C ALA A 18 6.50 0.14 5.97
N ILE A 19 7.03 1.00 5.11
CA ILE A 19 6.28 1.71 4.06
C ILE A 19 6.80 1.22 2.72
N GLY A 20 5.90 0.91 1.80
CA GLY A 20 6.23 0.36 0.49
C GLY A 20 5.67 1.21 -0.64
N ILE A 21 6.53 1.61 -1.56
CA ILE A 21 6.13 2.20 -2.84
C ILE A 21 6.61 1.31 -3.98
N LYS A 22 5.71 0.96 -4.90
CA LYS A 22 6.07 0.43 -6.21
C LYS A 22 5.70 1.41 -7.32
N THR A 23 6.67 1.73 -8.15
CA THR A 23 6.48 2.45 -9.42
C THR A 23 6.60 1.46 -10.59
N TYR A 24 6.52 1.98 -11.81
CA TYR A 24 6.77 1.18 -13.01
C TYR A 24 8.21 0.64 -13.05
N SER A 25 9.18 1.43 -12.60
CA SER A 25 10.61 1.10 -12.75
C SER A 25 11.24 0.45 -11.52
N SER A 26 10.68 0.66 -10.32
CA SER A 26 11.32 0.19 -9.09
C SER A 26 10.35 -0.06 -7.95
N ILE A 27 10.81 -0.83 -6.98
CA ILE A 27 10.23 -0.92 -5.64
C ILE A 27 11.17 -0.18 -4.69
N LYS A 28 10.62 0.64 -3.79
CA LYS A 28 11.36 1.24 -2.68
C LYS A 28 10.58 1.00 -1.40
N THR A 29 11.29 0.54 -0.38
CA THR A 29 10.76 0.31 0.97
C THR A 29 11.50 1.17 1.98
N TRP A 30 10.81 1.51 3.06
CA TRP A 30 11.38 2.17 4.24
C TRP A 30 11.06 1.28 5.42
N ASN A 31 12.07 0.66 6.03
CA ASN A 31 11.86 -0.30 7.11
C ASN A 31 12.26 0.29 8.46
N SER A 32 11.45 0.08 9.49
CA SER A 32 11.64 0.70 10.81
C SER A 32 12.95 0.33 11.53
N TRP A 33 13.66 -0.72 11.09
CA TRP A 33 14.97 -1.11 11.64
C TRP A 33 16.16 -0.44 10.92
N GLU A 34 15.91 0.29 9.84
CA GLU A 34 16.95 1.03 9.08
C GLU A 34 17.08 2.49 9.55
N TYR A 35 16.16 2.96 10.38
CA TYR A 35 16.06 4.35 10.84
C TYR A 35 16.15 4.43 12.36
N ALA A 36 16.64 5.55 12.89
CA ALA A 36 16.71 5.76 14.33
C ALA A 36 15.33 5.99 14.96
N SER A 37 14.37 6.52 14.18
CA SER A 37 13.00 6.78 14.63
C SER A 37 11.96 6.63 13.51
N GLU A 38 10.69 6.47 13.90
CA GLU A 38 9.56 6.47 12.95
C GLU A 38 9.42 7.84 12.25
N GLU A 39 9.75 8.94 12.94
CA GLU A 39 9.73 10.29 12.39
C GLU A 39 10.74 10.47 11.25
N GLU A 40 11.97 9.96 11.44
CA GLU A 40 13.02 9.99 10.42
C GLU A 40 12.62 9.18 9.18
N MET A 41 12.10 7.97 9.40
CA MET A 41 11.59 7.10 8.34
C MET A 41 10.46 7.77 7.54
N LEU A 42 9.50 8.40 8.23
CA LEU A 42 8.40 9.13 7.61
C LEU A 42 8.88 10.35 6.84
N SER A 43 9.84 11.09 7.38
CA SER A 43 10.43 12.25 6.72
C SER A 43 11.09 11.85 5.40
N ASP A 44 11.90 10.78 5.38
CA ASP A 44 12.55 10.28 4.16
C ASP A 44 11.53 9.76 3.14
N PHE A 45 10.53 8.99 3.60
CA PHE A 45 9.41 8.56 2.74
C PHE A 45 8.68 9.74 2.11
N ILE A 46 8.32 10.76 2.90
CA ILE A 46 7.58 11.92 2.41
C ILE A 46 8.42 12.73 1.42
N ASN A 47 9.71 12.94 1.69
CA ASN A 47 10.60 13.63 0.77
C ASN A 47 10.68 12.91 -0.58
N TYR A 48 10.85 11.58 -0.56
CA TYR A 48 10.79 10.79 -1.77
C TYR A 48 9.43 10.89 -2.45
N PHE A 49 8.33 10.74 -1.69
CA PHE A 49 6.98 10.79 -2.23
C PHE A 49 6.75 12.12 -2.93
N LEU A 50 7.10 13.25 -2.31
CA LEU A 50 6.98 14.59 -2.88
C LEU A 50 7.80 14.78 -4.16
N SER A 51 8.97 14.13 -4.27
CA SER A 51 9.83 14.22 -5.46
C SER A 51 9.27 13.57 -6.73
N LYS A 52 8.25 12.70 -6.62
CA LYS A 52 7.64 12.02 -7.78
C LYS A 52 6.54 12.85 -8.44
N ASP A 53 6.33 12.76 -9.74
CA ASP A 53 5.19 13.44 -10.41
C ASP A 53 3.97 12.52 -10.58
N ASP A 54 3.82 11.51 -9.71
CA ASP A 54 2.71 10.56 -9.79
C ASP A 54 1.38 11.22 -9.43
N LYS A 55 0.40 11.10 -10.33
CA LYS A 55 -0.97 11.62 -10.15
C LYS A 55 -1.96 10.57 -9.65
N ILE A 56 -1.56 9.31 -9.57
CA ILE A 56 -2.42 8.18 -9.21
C ILE A 56 -1.74 7.31 -8.14
N ILE A 57 -2.40 7.21 -6.99
CA ILE A 57 -2.03 6.31 -5.89
C ILE A 57 -2.98 5.12 -5.94
N ILE A 58 -2.43 3.91 -5.95
CA ILE A 58 -3.17 2.65 -5.98
C ILE A 58 -2.81 1.89 -4.72
N GLY A 59 -3.77 1.26 -4.06
CA GLY A 59 -3.50 0.41 -2.91
C GLY A 59 -4.69 -0.45 -2.54
N PHE A 60 -4.54 -1.28 -1.52
CA PHE A 60 -5.62 -2.14 -1.03
C PHE A 60 -6.07 -1.67 0.35
N ASN A 61 -7.29 -1.14 0.44
CA ASN A 61 -7.83 -0.50 1.64
C ASN A 61 -7.03 0.76 2.08
N VAL A 62 -6.37 1.39 1.11
CA VAL A 62 -5.44 2.51 1.30
C VAL A 62 -6.13 3.76 1.82
N MET A 63 -7.40 3.98 1.47
CA MET A 63 -8.15 5.16 1.91
C MET A 63 -8.68 5.04 3.33
N LYS A 64 -8.86 3.82 3.84
CA LYS A 64 -9.38 3.59 5.20
C LYS A 64 -8.27 3.43 6.24
N PHE A 65 -7.05 3.10 5.82
CA PHE A 65 -5.97 2.80 6.75
C PHE A 65 -4.66 3.50 6.41
N ASP A 66 -4.00 3.12 5.31
CA ASP A 66 -2.63 3.57 5.00
C ASP A 66 -2.52 5.10 4.95
N ILE A 67 -3.34 5.77 4.13
CA ILE A 67 -3.29 7.23 3.98
C ILE A 67 -3.68 7.95 5.29
N PRO A 68 -4.81 7.63 5.96
CA PRO A 68 -5.13 8.24 7.24
C PRO A 68 -4.02 8.09 8.29
N LEU A 69 -3.42 6.90 8.39
CA LEU A 69 -2.32 6.65 9.32
C LEU A 69 -1.09 7.49 8.99
N LEU A 70 -0.68 7.54 7.72
CA LEU A 70 0.46 8.35 7.28
C LEU A 70 0.23 9.84 7.55
N LEU A 71 -0.98 10.36 7.30
CA LEU A 71 -1.33 11.76 7.60
C LEU A 71 -1.29 12.04 9.10
N LEU A 72 -1.87 11.15 9.91
CA LEU A 72 -1.87 11.29 11.37
C LEU A 72 -0.44 11.32 11.94
N LYS A 73 0.42 10.41 11.47
CA LYS A 73 1.80 10.28 11.96
C LYS A 73 2.73 11.38 11.47
N SER A 74 2.38 12.05 10.36
CA SER A 74 3.22 13.09 9.76
C SER A 74 2.85 14.52 10.16
N VAL A 75 1.80 14.73 10.96
CA VAL A 75 1.25 16.06 11.26
C VAL A 75 2.26 17.08 11.80
N ASN A 76 3.28 16.62 12.53
CA ASN A 76 4.31 17.47 13.12
C ASN A 76 5.56 17.65 12.24
N LEU A 77 5.61 17.00 11.07
CA LEU A 77 6.74 17.11 10.15
C LEU A 77 6.68 18.42 9.37
N GLN A 78 7.84 19.03 9.13
CA GLN A 78 7.94 20.25 8.32
C GLN A 78 7.38 20.06 6.90
N THR A 79 7.46 18.85 6.35
CA THR A 79 6.99 18.49 5.01
C THR A 79 5.51 18.15 4.94
N PHE A 80 4.79 18.17 6.08
CA PHE A 80 3.38 17.78 6.18
C PHE A 80 2.48 18.54 5.21
N SER A 81 2.62 19.87 5.11
CA SER A 81 1.77 20.68 4.24
C SER A 81 1.86 20.25 2.77
N GLY A 82 3.07 19.99 2.29
CA GLY A 82 3.30 19.47 0.95
C GLY A 82 2.72 18.07 0.76
N PHE A 83 2.91 17.19 1.75
CA PHE A 83 2.40 15.82 1.73
C PHE A 83 0.86 15.78 1.67
N PHE A 84 0.21 16.50 2.58
CA PHE A 84 -1.24 16.66 2.63
C PHE A 84 -1.78 17.22 1.31
N LYS A 85 -1.18 18.30 0.79
CA LYS A 85 -1.56 18.91 -0.48
C LYS A 85 -1.49 17.89 -1.61
N LYS A 86 -0.40 17.14 -1.71
CA LYS A 86 -0.20 16.17 -2.78
C LYS A 86 -1.16 15.00 -2.72
N ILE A 87 -1.44 14.45 -1.53
CA ILE A 87 -2.46 13.41 -1.37
C ILE A 87 -3.81 13.91 -1.88
N ASN A 88 -4.23 15.12 -1.49
CA ASN A 88 -5.53 15.68 -1.90
C ASN A 88 -5.63 15.99 -3.40
N PHE A 89 -4.51 16.24 -4.10
CA PHE A 89 -4.49 16.41 -5.55
C PHE A 89 -4.30 15.11 -6.33
N SER A 90 -4.00 14.00 -5.65
CA SER A 90 -3.82 12.71 -6.30
C SER A 90 -5.16 12.02 -6.51
N ASN A 91 -5.31 11.34 -7.63
CA ASN A 91 -6.39 10.36 -7.78
C ASN A 91 -6.02 9.12 -6.98
N ILE A 92 -6.97 8.60 -6.19
CA ILE A 92 -6.75 7.42 -5.36
C ILE A 92 -7.62 6.27 -5.88
N VAL A 93 -6.97 5.16 -6.22
CA VAL A 93 -7.59 3.92 -6.65
C VAL A 93 -7.48 2.92 -5.51
N ASP A 94 -8.55 2.82 -4.72
CA ASP A 94 -8.64 1.82 -3.65
C ASP A 94 -9.24 0.51 -4.19
N LEU A 95 -8.38 -0.50 -4.38
CA LEU A 95 -8.78 -1.79 -4.92
C LEU A 95 -9.78 -2.51 -4.01
N PHE A 96 -9.71 -2.31 -2.70
CA PHE A 96 -10.64 -2.93 -1.77
C PHE A 96 -12.07 -2.43 -1.99
N MET A 97 -12.25 -1.12 -2.23
CA MET A 97 -13.57 -0.59 -2.56
C MET A 97 -14.09 -1.12 -3.90
N ILE A 98 -13.25 -1.07 -4.94
CA ILE A 98 -13.63 -1.55 -6.28
C ILE A 98 -14.09 -3.00 -6.19
N LEU A 99 -13.28 -3.86 -5.56
CA LEU A 99 -13.59 -5.27 -5.40
C LEU A 99 -14.87 -5.49 -4.59
N THR A 100 -15.07 -4.76 -3.50
CA THR A 100 -16.32 -4.84 -2.71
C THR A 100 -17.54 -4.57 -3.59
N PHE A 101 -17.51 -3.55 -4.45
CA PHE A 101 -18.64 -3.25 -5.35
C PHE A 101 -18.82 -4.30 -6.45
N THR A 102 -17.73 -4.76 -7.09
CA THR A 102 -17.82 -5.81 -8.12
C THR A 102 -18.26 -7.16 -7.57
N GLU A 103 -18.07 -7.38 -6.26
CA GLU A 103 -18.45 -8.60 -5.55
C GLU A 103 -19.76 -8.44 -4.76
N LYS A 104 -20.66 -7.59 -5.25
CA LYS A 104 -22.03 -7.42 -4.69
C LYS A 104 -22.04 -7.05 -3.20
N GLY A 105 -21.01 -6.33 -2.74
CA GLY A 105 -20.89 -5.88 -1.35
C GLY A 105 -20.18 -6.86 -0.42
N GLU A 106 -19.68 -8.00 -0.89
CA GLU A 106 -18.94 -8.94 -0.04
C GLU A 106 -17.59 -8.37 0.40
N ILE A 107 -17.37 -8.32 1.72
CA ILE A 107 -16.11 -7.81 2.30
C ILE A 107 -15.15 -8.98 2.53
N LYS A 108 -14.04 -8.98 1.78
CA LYS A 108 -13.00 -10.02 1.85
C LYS A 108 -11.60 -9.40 1.95
N GLY A 109 -10.68 -10.13 2.56
CA GLY A 109 -9.28 -9.73 2.65
C GLY A 109 -8.52 -9.92 1.32
N LEU A 110 -7.36 -9.28 1.20
CA LEU A 110 -6.52 -9.29 0.00
C LEU A 110 -6.29 -10.70 -0.55
N ASN A 111 -5.88 -11.65 0.30
CA ASN A 111 -5.57 -13.02 -0.14
C ASN A 111 -6.74 -13.76 -0.79
N CYS A 112 -7.98 -13.49 -0.38
CA CYS A 112 -9.15 -14.08 -1.01
C CYS A 112 -9.33 -13.57 -2.45
N TYR A 113 -9.05 -12.28 -2.68
CA TYR A 113 -9.05 -11.72 -4.03
C TYR A 113 -7.86 -12.20 -4.86
N LEU A 114 -6.67 -12.32 -4.28
CA LEU A 114 -5.51 -12.87 -4.99
C LEU A 114 -5.81 -14.28 -5.50
N GLU A 115 -6.37 -15.14 -4.66
CA GLU A 115 -6.81 -16.48 -5.03
C GLU A 115 -7.84 -16.46 -6.17
N LYS A 116 -8.89 -15.64 -6.04
CA LYS A 116 -9.92 -15.47 -7.09
C LYS A 116 -9.34 -15.12 -8.45
N TYR A 117 -8.30 -14.28 -8.48
CA TYR A 117 -7.66 -13.81 -9.71
C TYR A 117 -6.45 -14.66 -10.11
N LYS A 118 -6.21 -15.81 -9.45
CA LYS A 118 -5.09 -16.73 -9.70
C LYS A 118 -3.73 -16.05 -9.58
N ILE A 119 -3.61 -15.12 -8.63
CA ILE A 119 -2.37 -14.43 -8.28
C ILE A 119 -1.78 -15.14 -7.05
N PRO A 120 -0.45 -15.38 -6.98
CA PRO A 120 0.16 -15.95 -5.79
C PRO A 120 -0.23 -15.20 -4.51
N SER A 121 -0.66 -15.95 -3.50
CA SER A 121 -1.06 -15.38 -2.21
C SER A 121 0.08 -14.58 -1.59
N ALA A 122 -0.26 -13.45 -0.97
CA ALA A 122 0.68 -12.69 -0.18
C ALA A 122 0.79 -13.31 1.22
N VAL A 123 1.95 -13.13 1.85
CA VAL A 123 2.10 -13.43 3.28
C VAL A 123 1.13 -12.53 4.06
N SER A 124 0.37 -13.13 4.98
CA SER A 124 -0.59 -12.37 5.79
C SER A 124 0.11 -11.36 6.70
N ASP A 125 -0.57 -10.26 7.03
CA ASP A 125 -0.03 -9.23 7.93
C ASP A 125 0.37 -9.79 9.31
N ARG A 126 -0.38 -10.78 9.81
CA ARG A 126 -0.05 -11.48 11.06
C ARG A 126 1.25 -12.28 10.96
N GLU A 127 1.52 -12.88 9.81
CA GLU A 127 2.75 -13.64 9.59
C GLU A 127 3.94 -12.71 9.35
N MET A 128 3.75 -11.60 8.63
CA MET A 128 4.77 -10.55 8.52
C MET A 128 5.14 -9.98 9.89
N LEU A 129 4.16 -9.76 10.78
CA LEU A 129 4.44 -9.34 12.16
C LEU A 129 5.34 -10.35 12.90
N LYS A 130 5.07 -11.65 12.80
CA LYS A 130 5.92 -12.67 13.43
C LYS A 130 7.34 -12.67 12.86
N LEU A 131 7.51 -12.46 11.55
CA LEU A 131 8.83 -12.36 10.93
C LEU A 131 9.60 -11.16 11.52
N TYR A 132 8.93 -10.02 11.69
CA TYR A 132 9.51 -8.85 12.33
C TYR A 132 9.88 -9.11 13.81
N GLU A 133 8.99 -9.71 14.59
CA GLU A 133 9.22 -10.03 16.01
C GLU A 133 10.41 -10.99 16.20
N ARG A 134 10.59 -11.94 15.27
CA ARG A 134 11.73 -12.87 15.24
C ARG A 134 13.00 -12.27 14.63
N LYS A 135 12.95 -11.01 14.18
CA LYS A 135 14.05 -10.31 13.49
C LYS A 135 14.47 -11.01 12.19
N GLU A 136 13.57 -11.73 11.55
CA GLU A 136 13.77 -12.37 10.24
C GLU A 136 13.57 -11.34 9.10
N TYR A 137 14.28 -10.21 9.18
CA TYR A 137 14.01 -9.02 8.36
C TYR A 137 14.07 -9.26 6.86
N ARG A 138 15.03 -10.05 6.39
CA ARG A 138 15.11 -10.40 4.97
C ARG A 138 13.86 -11.12 4.45
N LYS A 139 13.30 -12.04 5.25
CA LYS A 139 12.06 -12.74 4.86
C LYS A 139 10.86 -11.81 4.93
N PHE A 140 10.86 -10.86 5.86
CA PHE A 140 9.85 -9.80 5.91
C PHE A 140 9.92 -8.96 4.64
N GLU A 141 11.10 -8.49 4.25
CA GLU A 141 11.32 -7.66 3.06
C GLU A 141 10.83 -8.39 1.80
N ASP A 142 11.27 -9.63 1.59
CA ASP A 142 10.82 -10.47 0.47
C ASP A 142 9.28 -10.63 0.44
N ALA A 143 8.66 -10.81 1.61
CA ALA A 143 7.22 -10.95 1.74
C ALA A 143 6.47 -9.63 1.45
N PHE A 144 7.01 -8.51 1.92
CA PHE A 144 6.43 -7.19 1.76
C PHE A 144 6.54 -6.69 0.32
N GLU A 145 7.69 -6.90 -0.34
CA GLU A 145 7.85 -6.64 -1.77
C GLU A 145 6.91 -7.50 -2.61
N ARG A 146 6.74 -8.78 -2.26
CA ARG A 146 5.77 -9.65 -2.93
C ARG A 146 4.34 -9.15 -2.75
N LYS A 147 3.97 -8.63 -1.59
CA LYS A 147 2.66 -8.00 -1.35
C LYS A 147 2.45 -6.80 -2.29
N LEU A 148 3.44 -5.92 -2.46
CA LEU A 148 3.38 -4.82 -3.42
C LEU A 148 3.18 -5.31 -4.86
N GLN A 149 3.90 -6.35 -5.26
CA GLN A 149 3.76 -6.96 -6.59
C GLN A 149 2.38 -7.59 -6.80
N SER A 150 1.83 -8.28 -5.80
CA SER A 150 0.50 -8.88 -5.88
C SER A 150 -0.59 -7.82 -5.99
N ILE A 151 -0.45 -6.66 -5.31
CA ILE A 151 -1.38 -5.53 -5.45
C ILE A 151 -1.32 -4.94 -6.87
N ASP A 152 -0.13 -4.78 -7.44
CA ASP A 152 0.06 -4.32 -8.82
C ASP A 152 -0.58 -5.28 -9.83
N GLU A 153 -0.30 -6.58 -9.72
CA GLU A 153 -0.90 -7.60 -10.59
C GLU A 153 -2.42 -7.62 -10.47
N LEU A 154 -2.97 -7.47 -9.25
CA LEU A 154 -4.40 -7.40 -9.01
C LEU A 154 -5.02 -6.18 -9.72
N PHE A 155 -4.39 -5.01 -9.61
CA PHE A 155 -4.80 -3.81 -10.35
C PHE A 155 -4.79 -4.05 -11.86
N LEU A 156 -3.72 -4.64 -12.41
CA LEU A 156 -3.61 -4.91 -13.84
C LEU A 156 -4.70 -5.89 -14.33
N ARG A 157 -5.06 -6.89 -13.53
CA ARG A 157 -6.15 -7.83 -13.86
C ARG A 157 -7.52 -7.15 -13.86
N LEU A 158 -7.77 -6.28 -12.89
CA LEU A 158 -9.00 -5.48 -12.83
C LEU A 158 -9.09 -4.52 -14.02
N TRP A 159 -8.00 -3.81 -14.31
CA TRP A 159 -7.95 -2.85 -15.42
C TRP A 159 -8.17 -3.50 -16.79
N LYS A 160 -7.61 -4.71 -17.01
CA LYS A 160 -7.83 -5.47 -18.24
C LYS A 160 -9.30 -5.84 -18.43
N LYS A 161 -10.02 -6.21 -17.37
CA LYS A 161 -11.47 -6.53 -17.46
C LYS A 161 -12.29 -5.33 -17.90
N VAL A 162 -12.05 -4.15 -17.30
CA VAL A 162 -12.74 -2.91 -17.68
C VAL A 162 -12.57 -2.61 -19.17
N LYS A 163 -11.36 -2.79 -19.71
CA LYS A 163 -11.06 -2.58 -21.14
C LYS A 163 -11.66 -3.62 -22.10
N VAL A 164 -12.11 -4.77 -21.59
CA VAL A 164 -12.77 -5.79 -22.41
C VAL A 164 -14.26 -5.48 -22.45
N ASP A 165 -14.87 -5.19 -21.30
CA ASP A 165 -16.30 -4.84 -21.22
C ASP A 165 -16.64 -3.59 -22.06
N ASP A 166 -15.75 -2.60 -22.18
CA ASP A 166 -15.95 -1.42 -23.04
C ASP A 166 -15.96 -1.74 -24.55
N ARG A 167 -15.44 -2.90 -24.99
CA ARG A 167 -15.42 -3.30 -26.41
C ARG A 167 -16.64 -4.09 -26.84
N ASP A 168 -17.46 -4.54 -25.90
CA ASP A 168 -18.69 -5.28 -26.16
C ASP A 168 -19.93 -4.36 -26.24
N VAL A 169 -19.72 -3.03 -26.27
CA VAL A 169 -20.78 -1.99 -26.29
C VAL A 169 -20.84 -1.21 -27.61
N PHE A 170 -20.11 -1.61 -28.65
CA PHE A 170 -20.17 -0.98 -29.98
C PHE A 170 -20.33 -1.98 -31.12
#